data_AF-A0A9X7Z7U5-F1
#
_entry.id   AF-A0A9X7Z7U5-F1
#
_cell.length_a   1.000
_cell.length_b   1.000
_cell.length_c   1.000
_cell.angle_alpha   90.00
_cell.angle_beta   90.00
_cell.angle_gamma   90.00
#
_symmetry.space_group_name_H-M   'P 1'
#
loop_
_entity.id
_entity.type
_entity.pdbx_description
1 polymer ?
#
loop_
_entity_poly.entity_id
_entity_poly.type
_entity_poly.pdbx_seq_one_letter_code
_entity_poly.pdbx_strand_id
1 'polypeptide(L)'
;MYYTVTIAARGDAVPVIYADVVFLVNLLMDGVIVIATGMIVKRPIRPWRVLAGAAFGAAYAMLLFVPPLSILTSWLGKALASLVMVIIAVPFRGLLDIARNVIVLYCVTFVMAGAVLALHFAAPGMSLAQGTIISGGRIAFETSASGLGIVAAIPLAIWVLNSAIGRARGLRHRAKSLFPVTARLDEREMSCIGLLDTGNQLHDPLSKYPVCLVDAVVFQELVPEPMKELCRQGTDLLAAITTLEDDLELPKLYWVPFRGAGGGQKLTIAIRPDELWVTQEDGNRVLARPCLLALHMEPLSVDARFQAILHTEILAGDDRHDRNASIEKSGHETSNSFTASVDSHPAKG
;
A
#
# COMPACT_ATOMS: atom_id res chain seq x y z
N MET A 1 35.69 22.14 9.99
CA MET A 1 36.50 23.29 10.48
C MET A 1 37.87 22.73 10.86
N TYR A 2 38.85 22.86 9.97
CA TYR A 2 40.25 22.54 10.25
C TYR A 2 41.05 23.83 10.12
N TYR A 3 42.09 23.97 10.93
CA TYR A 3 43.18 24.89 10.65
C TYR A 3 44.45 24.05 10.62
N THR A 4 45.23 24.23 9.56
CA THR A 4 46.57 23.68 9.44
C THR A 4 47.45 24.38 10.46
N VAL A 5 47.92 23.63 11.46
CA VAL A 5 48.96 24.13 12.37
C VAL A 5 50.30 23.80 11.72
N THR A 6 50.96 24.83 11.19
CA THR A 6 52.34 24.71 10.73
C THR A 6 53.23 24.62 11.97
N ILE A 7 53.72 23.41 12.29
CA ILE A 7 54.70 23.26 13.37
C ILE A 7 56.02 23.83 12.84
N ALA A 8 56.41 25.00 13.37
CA ALA A 8 57.54 25.82 12.90
C ALA A 8 58.91 25.10 12.88
N ALA A 9 59.02 23.89 13.42
CA ALA A 9 60.25 23.10 13.42
C ALA A 9 60.46 22.21 12.18
N ARG A 10 59.45 21.99 11.32
CA ARG A 10 59.58 21.06 10.17
C ARG A 10 58.89 21.43 8.87
N GLY A 11 58.14 22.52 8.77
CA GLY A 11 57.49 22.93 7.51
C GLY A 11 56.34 22.02 7.05
N ASP A 12 56.13 20.88 7.70
CA ASP A 12 55.00 19.99 7.45
C ASP A 12 53.74 20.54 8.11
N ALA A 13 52.73 20.86 7.29
CA ALA A 13 51.41 21.23 7.77
C ALA A 13 50.70 19.95 8.25
N VAL A 14 50.46 19.83 9.57
CA VAL A 14 49.77 18.66 10.13
C VAL A 14 48.28 18.99 10.27
N PRO A 15 47.38 18.19 9.67
CA PRO A 15 45.95 18.37 9.87
C PRO A 15 45.56 18.00 11.32
N VAL A 16 44.96 18.94 12.04
CA VAL A 16 44.49 18.75 13.42
C VAL A 16 43.00 18.38 13.40
N ILE A 17 42.66 17.15 13.79
CA ILE A 17 41.27 16.68 13.80
C ILE A 17 40.68 16.79 15.20
N TYR A 18 39.59 17.55 15.31
CA TYR A 18 38.79 17.74 16.52
C TYR A 18 37.90 16.53 16.76
N ALA A 19 38.29 15.65 17.69
CA ALA A 19 37.57 14.42 17.99
C ALA A 19 36.13 14.67 18.48
N ASP A 20 35.93 15.75 19.24
CA ASP A 20 34.63 16.26 19.70
C ASP A 20 33.70 16.64 18.54
N VAL A 21 34.24 17.32 17.52
CA VAL A 21 33.47 17.68 16.30
C VAL A 21 33.12 16.43 15.50
N VAL A 22 34.06 15.50 15.32
CA VAL A 22 33.79 14.24 14.61
C VAL A 22 32.74 13.41 15.35
N PHE A 23 32.79 13.37 16.69
CA PHE A 23 31.79 12.70 17.50
C PHE A 23 30.41 13.33 17.33
N LEU A 24 30.29 14.66 17.42
CA LEU A 24 29.01 15.36 17.32
C LEU A 24 28.37 15.20 15.93
N VAL A 25 29.17 15.28 14.86
CA VAL A 25 28.67 15.10 13.49
C VAL A 25 28.18 13.66 13.27
N ASN A 26 28.94 12.66 13.73
CA ASN A 26 28.49 11.27 13.62
C ASN A 26 27.26 11.00 14.48
N LEU A 27 27.17 11.57 15.69
CA LEU A 27 25.97 11.46 16.54
C LEU A 27 24.72 11.98 15.82
N LEU A 28 24.85 13.11 15.12
CA LEU A 28 23.74 13.69 14.35
C LEU A 28 23.39 12.85 13.11
N MET A 29 24.39 12.40 12.34
CA MET A 29 24.19 11.55 11.16
C MET A 29 23.54 10.22 11.52
N ASP A 30 24.09 9.52 12.52
CA ASP A 30 23.59 8.23 12.97
C ASP A 30 22.19 8.36 13.57
N GLY A 31 21.92 9.45 14.30
CA GLY A 31 20.59 9.78 14.79
C GLY A 31 19.56 9.89 13.66
N VAL A 32 19.89 10.59 12.58
CA VAL A 32 19.00 10.71 11.41
C VAL A 32 18.78 9.37 10.75
N ILE A 33 19.86 8.61 10.49
CA ILE A 33 19.79 7.31 9.82
C ILE A 33 18.86 6.38 10.61
N VAL A 34 18.97 6.37 11.94
CA VAL A 34 18.11 5.58 12.83
C VAL A 34 16.66 6.06 12.80
N ILE A 35 16.41 7.37 12.89
CA ILE A 35 15.05 7.92 12.85
C ILE A 35 14.38 7.56 11.52
N ALA A 36 15.06 7.81 10.40
CA ALA A 36 14.58 7.47 9.07
C ALA A 36 14.30 5.97 8.94
N THR A 37 15.20 5.12 9.44
CA THR A 37 15.00 3.66 9.48
C THR A 37 13.74 3.29 10.27
N GLY A 38 13.56 3.86 11.46
CA GLY A 38 12.36 3.65 12.29
C GLY A 38 11.06 4.09 11.60
N MET A 39 11.09 5.22 10.89
CA MET A 39 9.96 5.74 10.11
C MET A 39 9.58 4.80 8.95
N ILE A 40 10.55 4.28 8.18
CA ILE A 40 10.30 3.35 7.08
C ILE A 40 9.66 2.05 7.59
N VAL A 41 10.23 1.49 8.65
CA VAL A 41 9.77 0.22 9.23
C VAL A 41 8.44 0.40 9.98
N LYS A 42 8.02 1.64 10.25
CA LYS A 42 6.81 2.02 11.02
C LYS A 42 6.82 1.47 12.45
N ARG A 43 7.96 1.58 13.12
CA ARG A 43 8.11 1.10 14.50
C ARG A 43 7.97 2.27 15.48
N PRO A 44 7.38 2.06 16.67
CA PRO A 44 7.32 3.09 17.71
C PRO A 44 8.71 3.30 18.29
N ILE A 45 9.47 4.23 17.72
CA ILE A 45 10.80 4.60 18.20
C ILE A 45 10.69 5.44 19.47
N ARG A 46 11.55 5.15 20.46
CA ARG A 46 11.67 5.96 21.68
C ARG A 46 12.90 6.86 21.54
N PRO A 47 12.82 8.16 21.87
CA PRO A 47 13.90 9.11 21.61
C PRO A 47 15.21 8.74 22.31
N TRP A 48 15.16 8.20 23.53
CA TRP A 48 16.36 7.76 24.24
C TRP A 48 17.05 6.55 23.58
N ARG A 49 16.28 5.65 22.94
CA ARG A 49 16.85 4.50 22.19
C ARG A 49 17.53 4.96 20.92
N VAL A 50 16.96 5.95 20.25
CA VAL A 50 17.58 6.62 19.09
C VAL A 50 18.89 7.26 19.51
N LEU A 51 18.89 8.04 20.60
CA LEU A 51 20.09 8.68 21.12
C LEU A 51 21.17 7.65 21.50
N ALA A 52 20.79 6.55 22.16
CA ALA A 52 21.72 5.47 22.52
C ALA A 52 22.33 4.78 21.28
N GLY A 53 21.52 4.49 20.25
CA GLY A 53 22.01 3.90 19.01
C GLY A 53 22.93 4.86 18.24
N ALA A 54 22.57 6.15 18.19
CA ALA A 54 23.38 7.19 17.57
C ALA A 54 24.71 7.40 18.31
N ALA A 55 24.68 7.41 19.64
CA ALA A 55 25.89 7.52 20.46
C ALA A 55 26.80 6.31 20.28
N PHE A 56 26.24 5.11 20.11
CA PHE A 56 27.01 3.92 19.77
C PHE A 56 27.70 4.05 18.40
N GLY A 57 26.99 4.50 17.37
CA GLY A 57 27.56 4.76 16.04
C GLY A 57 28.66 5.82 16.08
N ALA A 58 28.43 6.93 16.78
CA ALA A 58 29.41 7.99 16.98
C ALA A 58 30.66 7.52 17.72
N ALA A 59 30.49 6.70 18.77
CA ALA A 59 31.61 6.08 19.49
C ALA A 59 32.36 5.08 18.60
N TYR A 60 31.66 4.31 17.77
CA TYR A 60 32.29 3.41 16.80
C TYR A 60 33.13 4.18 15.77
N ALA A 61 32.69 5.36 15.32
CA ALA A 61 33.48 6.22 14.44
C ALA A 61 34.79 6.71 15.09
N MET A 62 34.83 6.86 16.42
CA MET A 62 36.05 7.25 17.15
C MET A 62 37.14 6.17 17.11
N LEU A 63 36.81 4.91 16.82
CA LEU A 63 37.80 3.83 16.70
C LEU A 63 38.83 4.11 15.61
N LEU A 64 38.52 4.98 14.64
CA LEU A 64 39.46 5.43 13.61
C LEU A 64 40.72 6.09 14.20
N PHE A 65 40.59 6.71 15.38
CA PHE A 65 41.72 7.33 16.11
C PHE A 65 42.48 6.35 17.01
N VAL A 66 42.09 5.07 17.06
CA VAL A 66 42.70 4.04 17.93
C VAL A 66 43.26 2.90 17.06
N PRO A 67 44.50 3.02 16.54
CA PRO A 67 45.08 2.04 15.60
C PRO A 67 45.04 0.56 16.04
N PRO A 68 45.23 0.21 17.33
CA PRO A 68 45.12 -1.16 17.80
C PRO A 68 43.74 -1.81 17.61
N LEU A 69 42.68 -0.99 17.48
CA LEU A 69 41.30 -1.47 17.28
C LEU A 69 40.86 -1.45 15.82
N SER A 70 41.79 -1.24 14.87
CA SER A 70 41.49 -1.18 13.43
C SER A 70 40.80 -2.44 12.88
N ILE A 71 40.98 -3.62 13.50
CA ILE A 71 40.28 -4.84 13.09
C ILE A 71 38.75 -4.73 13.25
N LEU A 72 38.28 -3.95 14.23
CA LEU A 72 36.85 -3.66 14.41
C LEU A 72 36.32 -2.73 13.30
N THR A 73 37.18 -2.05 12.55
CA THR A 73 36.78 -1.19 11.41
C THR A 73 36.66 -1.95 10.08
N SER A 74 36.93 -3.26 10.08
CA SER A 74 36.74 -4.14 8.93
C SER A 74 35.28 -4.19 8.45
N TRP A 75 35.04 -4.73 7.25
CA TRP A 75 33.68 -4.94 6.73
C TRP A 75 32.79 -5.73 7.69
N LEU A 76 33.35 -6.76 8.32
CA LEU A 76 32.64 -7.55 9.32
C LEU A 76 32.35 -6.75 10.59
N GLY A 77 33.32 -5.96 11.07
CA GLY A 77 33.12 -5.08 12.22
C GLY A 77 32.05 -4.01 11.98
N LYS A 78 32.00 -3.44 10.77
CA LYS A 78 30.93 -2.51 10.36
C LYS A 78 29.55 -3.19 10.34
N ALA A 79 29.48 -4.44 9.89
CA ALA A 79 28.24 -5.22 9.90
C ALA A 79 27.77 -5.55 11.32
N LEU A 80 28.70 -5.87 12.24
CA LEU A 80 28.37 -6.11 13.64
C LEU A 80 27.95 -4.82 14.35
N ALA A 81 28.62 -3.70 14.08
CA ALA A 81 28.27 -2.41 14.64
C ALA A 81 26.88 -1.95 14.20
N SER A 82 26.54 -2.08 12.91
CA SER A 82 25.21 -1.73 12.41
C SER A 82 24.11 -2.62 13.02
N LEU A 83 24.39 -3.90 13.22
CA LEU A 83 23.49 -4.82 13.91
C LEU A 83 23.22 -4.37 15.35
N VAL A 84 24.27 -4.07 16.12
CA VAL A 84 24.14 -3.59 17.51
C VAL A 84 23.37 -2.27 17.57
N MET A 85 23.70 -1.32 16.68
CA MET A 85 23.00 -0.04 16.58
C MET A 85 21.50 -0.21 16.31
N VAL A 86 21.11 -1.12 15.42
CA VAL A 86 19.70 -1.44 15.14
C VAL A 86 19.01 -2.08 16.34
N ILE A 87 19.67 -3.02 17.01
CA ILE A 87 19.14 -3.69 18.22
C ILE A 87 18.87 -2.65 19.32
N ILE A 88 19.80 -1.71 19.52
CA ILE A 88 19.65 -0.64 20.51
C ILE A 88 18.48 0.27 20.12
N ALA A 89 18.43 0.74 18.88
CA ALA A 89 17.56 1.84 18.52
C ALA A 89 16.13 1.45 18.06
N VAL A 90 15.99 0.35 17.32
CA VAL A 90 14.74 -0.02 16.66
C VAL A 90 14.11 -1.22 17.38
N PRO A 91 12.81 -1.19 17.74
CA PRO A 91 12.15 -2.37 18.30
C PRO A 91 11.94 -3.44 17.22
N PHE A 92 12.19 -4.70 17.59
CA PHE A 92 12.08 -5.87 16.72
C PHE A 92 11.29 -6.98 17.42
N ARG A 93 10.66 -7.88 16.65
CA ARG A 93 9.89 -9.03 17.16
C ARG A 93 10.57 -10.39 16.97
N GLY A 94 11.64 -10.46 16.19
CA GLY A 94 12.38 -11.70 15.89
C GLY A 94 13.55 -11.46 14.94
N LEU A 95 14.32 -12.52 14.64
CA LEU A 95 15.57 -12.43 13.87
C LEU A 95 15.38 -11.89 12.44
N LEU A 96 14.32 -12.33 11.74
CA LEU A 96 13.99 -11.83 10.41
C LEU A 96 13.66 -10.32 10.40
N ASP A 97 13.06 -9.83 11.49
CA ASP A 97 12.73 -8.41 11.65
C ASP A 97 14.00 -7.58 11.90
N ILE A 98 14.97 -8.11 12.64
CA ILE A 98 16.30 -7.49 12.80
C ILE A 98 17.00 -7.41 11.44
N ALA A 99 17.06 -8.51 10.69
CA ALA A 99 17.70 -8.54 9.38
C ALA A 99 17.06 -7.52 8.42
N ARG A 100 15.72 -7.46 8.39
CA ARG A 100 14.97 -6.44 7.64
C ARG A 100 15.35 -5.02 8.07
N ASN A 101 15.43 -4.75 9.36
CA ASN A 101 15.79 -3.43 9.87
C ASN A 101 17.21 -3.01 9.49
N VAL A 102 18.17 -3.95 9.52
CA VAL A 102 19.56 -3.72 9.08
C VAL A 102 19.62 -3.43 7.58
N ILE A 103 18.88 -4.17 6.76
CA ILE A 103 18.79 -3.90 5.31
C ILE A 103 18.25 -2.49 5.07
N VAL A 104 17.17 -2.12 5.77
CA VAL A 104 16.58 -0.79 5.65
C VAL A 104 17.56 0.31 6.09
N LEU A 105 18.29 0.09 7.19
CA LEU A 105 19.35 1.00 7.65
C LEU A 105 20.38 1.24 6.55
N TYR A 106 20.89 0.19 5.90
CA TYR A 106 21.85 0.34 4.80
C TYR A 106 21.26 1.06 3.58
N CYS A 107 19.99 0.80 3.23
CA CYS A 107 19.31 1.55 2.17
C CYS A 107 19.23 3.05 2.51
N VAL A 108 18.91 3.40 3.76
CA VAL A 108 18.89 4.79 4.24
C VAL A 108 20.27 5.42 4.13
N THR A 109 21.31 4.75 4.64
CA THR A 109 22.70 5.24 4.57
C THR A 109 23.15 5.45 3.13
N PHE A 110 22.80 4.53 2.22
CA PHE A 110 23.12 4.66 0.80
C PHE A 110 22.41 5.85 0.15
N VAL A 111 21.12 6.05 0.42
CA VAL A 111 20.36 7.21 -0.08
C VAL A 111 20.93 8.52 0.48
N MET A 112 21.26 8.55 1.77
CA MET A 112 21.88 9.71 2.41
C MET A 112 23.23 10.03 1.77
N ALA A 113 24.09 9.04 1.58
CA ALA A 113 25.39 9.21 0.92
C ALA A 113 25.23 9.71 -0.52
N GLY A 114 24.28 9.14 -1.27
CA GLY A 114 23.95 9.60 -2.62
C GLY A 114 23.41 11.03 -2.66
N ALA A 115 22.58 11.43 -1.68
CA ALA A 115 22.06 12.79 -1.58
C ALA A 115 23.17 13.81 -1.27
N VAL A 116 24.08 13.47 -0.35
CA VAL A 116 25.28 14.28 -0.06
C VAL A 116 26.16 14.41 -1.30
N LEU A 117 26.36 13.32 -2.04
CA LEU A 117 27.13 13.32 -3.29
C LEU A 117 26.46 14.14 -4.40
N ALA A 118 25.13 14.05 -4.54
CA ALA A 118 24.38 14.83 -5.51
C ALA A 118 24.43 16.34 -5.20
N LEU A 119 24.27 16.72 -3.93
CA LEU A 119 24.42 18.11 -3.49
C LEU A 119 25.82 18.66 -3.78
N HIS A 120 26.85 17.82 -3.60
CA HIS A 120 28.22 18.19 -3.93
C HIS A 120 28.39 18.57 -5.41
N PHE A 121 27.80 17.81 -6.33
CA PHE A 121 27.89 18.10 -7.77
C PHE A 121 26.93 19.20 -8.24
N ALA A 122 25.79 19.38 -7.57
CA ALA A 122 24.75 20.31 -7.99
C ALA A 122 24.96 21.77 -7.52
N ALA A 123 25.70 21.98 -6.41
CA ALA A 123 25.91 23.31 -5.84
C ALA A 123 27.38 23.75 -5.96
N PRO A 124 27.70 24.69 -6.87
CA PRO A 124 29.04 25.28 -6.96
C PRO A 124 29.44 25.91 -5.62
N GLY A 125 30.55 25.44 -5.02
CA GLY A 125 31.03 25.87 -3.71
C GLY A 125 30.78 24.88 -2.55
N MET A 126 29.94 23.86 -2.74
CA MET A 126 29.79 22.74 -1.80
C MET A 126 30.71 21.58 -2.23
N SER A 127 32.03 21.77 -2.11
CA SER A 127 32.99 20.76 -2.55
C SER A 127 33.31 19.71 -1.46
N LEU A 128 32.99 18.43 -1.68
CA LEU A 128 33.53 17.28 -0.94
C LEU A 128 35.00 17.00 -1.31
N ALA A 129 35.54 17.61 -2.37
CA ALA A 129 36.92 17.36 -2.80
C ALA A 129 37.96 17.98 -1.85
N GLN A 130 37.59 19.02 -1.11
CA GLN A 130 38.33 19.46 0.09
C GLN A 130 37.85 18.65 1.29
N GLY A 131 37.78 17.32 1.14
CA GLY A 131 37.15 16.38 2.06
C GLY A 131 37.99 15.18 2.38
N THR A 132 38.90 14.80 1.49
CA THR A 132 39.88 13.72 1.70
C THR A 132 41.03 13.93 0.74
N ILE A 133 42.14 14.52 1.20
CA ILE A 133 43.41 14.47 0.46
C ILE A 133 44.09 13.18 0.89
N ILE A 134 44.19 12.21 -0.04
CA ILE A 134 45.06 11.05 0.13
C ILE A 134 46.42 11.45 -0.42
N SER A 135 47.32 11.89 0.45
CA SER A 135 48.73 12.06 0.13
C SER A 135 49.56 11.17 1.05
N GLY A 136 50.35 10.27 0.47
CA GLY A 136 51.33 9.44 1.19
C GLY A 136 50.75 8.42 2.20
N GLY A 137 49.56 7.87 1.97
CA GLY A 137 48.98 6.82 2.84
C GLY A 137 48.32 7.31 4.13
N ARG A 138 48.10 8.63 4.27
CA ARG A 138 47.35 9.23 5.38
C ARG A 138 46.08 9.88 4.85
N ILE A 139 44.96 9.57 5.49
CA ILE A 139 43.63 10.10 5.14
C ILE A 139 43.47 11.41 5.91
N ALA A 140 43.61 12.55 5.21
CA ALA A 140 43.35 13.87 5.79
C ALA A 140 42.00 14.37 5.30
N PHE A 141 41.04 14.50 6.23
CA PHE A 141 39.75 15.11 5.92
C PHE A 141 39.88 16.63 5.98
N GLU A 142 39.61 17.35 4.89
CA GLU A 142 39.33 18.79 4.93
C GLU A 142 37.80 18.94 5.09
N THR A 143 37.29 20.02 5.68
CA THR A 143 35.84 20.33 5.62
C THR A 143 35.68 21.83 5.81
N SER A 144 35.67 22.51 4.67
CA SER A 144 35.10 23.84 4.48
C SER A 144 33.67 23.65 3.94
N ALA A 145 32.69 24.35 4.50
CA ALA A 145 31.28 24.42 4.04
C ALA A 145 30.40 23.14 4.00
N SER A 146 30.90 21.93 4.27
CA SER A 146 30.13 20.66 4.12
C SER A 146 29.17 20.30 5.27
N GLY A 147 29.26 20.94 6.44
CA GLY A 147 28.35 20.69 7.57
C GLY A 147 26.89 21.09 7.31
N LEU A 148 26.68 22.17 6.54
CA LEU A 148 25.35 22.66 6.16
C LEU A 148 24.67 21.76 5.11
N GLY A 149 25.45 21.19 4.19
CA GLY A 149 24.96 20.22 3.21
C GLY A 149 24.41 18.95 3.88
N ILE A 150 25.00 18.52 5.00
CA ILE A 150 24.52 17.40 5.80
C ILE A 150 23.17 17.74 6.45
N VAL A 151 23.02 18.95 7.01
CA VAL A 151 21.76 19.42 7.61
C VAL A 151 20.63 19.51 6.58
N ALA A 152 20.93 19.90 5.34
CA ALA A 152 19.96 19.94 4.23
C ALA A 152 19.68 18.57 3.58
N ALA A 153 20.66 17.65 3.57
CA ALA A 153 20.50 16.31 3.02
C ALA A 153 19.52 15.44 3.84
N ILE A 154 19.43 15.69 5.14
CA ILE A 154 18.54 15.00 6.08
C ILE A 154 17.06 15.12 5.70
N PRO A 155 16.46 16.33 5.60
CA PRO A 155 15.06 16.46 5.19
C PRO A 155 14.83 16.00 3.75
N LEU A 156 15.80 16.21 2.85
CA LEU A 156 15.71 15.74 1.46
C LEU A 156 15.62 14.21 1.38
N ALA A 157 16.48 13.48 2.10
CA ALA A 157 16.45 12.03 2.11
C ALA A 157 15.17 11.48 2.74
N ILE A 158 14.68 12.08 3.83
CA ILE A 158 13.39 11.71 4.43
C ILE A 158 12.25 11.91 3.42
N TRP A 159 12.24 13.02 2.68
CA TRP A 159 11.24 13.31 1.66
C TRP A 159 11.30 12.32 0.48
N VAL A 160 12.49 12.04 -0.07
CA VAL A 160 12.70 11.08 -1.16
C VAL A 160 12.19 9.70 -0.78
N LEU A 161 12.54 9.26 0.43
CA LEU A 161 12.22 7.95 0.95
C LEU A 161 10.72 7.78 1.23
N ASN A 162 10.07 8.77 1.86
CA ASN A 162 8.62 8.78 2.05
C ASN A 162 7.87 8.76 0.72
N SER A 163 8.36 9.50 -0.28
CA SER A 163 7.77 9.55 -1.62
C SER A 163 7.92 8.23 -2.37
N ALA A 164 9.09 7.59 -2.31
CA ALA A 164 9.33 6.29 -2.92
C ALA A 164 8.44 5.19 -2.30
N ILE A 165 8.30 5.21 -0.97
CA ILE A 165 7.44 4.27 -0.24
C ILE A 165 5.96 4.53 -0.54
N GLY A 166 5.53 5.79 -0.65
CA GLY A 166 4.17 6.16 -1.04
C GLY A 166 3.80 5.62 -2.42
N ARG A 167 4.70 5.78 -3.41
CA ARG A 167 4.52 5.25 -4.77
C ARG A 167 4.45 3.72 -4.81
N ALA A 168 5.35 3.04 -4.10
CA ALA A 168 5.35 1.58 -4.01
C ALA A 168 4.06 1.02 -3.36
N ARG A 169 3.50 1.73 -2.38
CA ARG A 169 2.21 1.36 -1.75
C ARG A 169 1.03 1.59 -2.68
N GLY A 170 1.02 2.69 -3.45
CA GLY A 170 -0.02 2.95 -4.46
C GLY A 170 -0.09 1.84 -5.52
N LEU A 171 1.06 1.32 -5.95
CA LEU A 171 1.14 0.18 -6.88
C LEU A 171 0.62 -1.13 -6.24
N ARG A 172 0.97 -1.39 -4.97
CA ARG A 172 0.50 -2.60 -4.26
C ARG A 172 -0.99 -2.59 -3.92
N HIS A 173 -1.57 -1.43 -3.60
CA HIS A 173 -3.01 -1.34 -3.34
C HIS A 173 -3.84 -1.62 -4.60
N ARG A 174 -3.36 -1.21 -5.78
CA ARG A 174 -4.04 -1.51 -7.05
C ARG A 174 -3.97 -2.99 -7.43
N ALA A 175 -2.88 -3.68 -7.09
CA ALA A 175 -2.73 -5.11 -7.36
C ALA A 175 -3.62 -5.98 -6.45
N LYS A 176 -3.88 -5.56 -5.21
CA LYS A 176 -4.70 -6.29 -4.22
C LYS A 176 -6.22 -6.22 -4.44
N SER A 177 -6.66 -5.54 -5.49
CA SER A 177 -8.08 -5.38 -5.81
C SER A 177 -8.48 -6.10 -7.09
N LEU A 178 -7.58 -6.84 -7.74
CA LEU A 178 -7.89 -7.55 -8.98
C LEU A 178 -8.21 -9.01 -8.67
N PHE A 179 -9.41 -9.44 -9.03
CA PHE A 179 -9.90 -10.80 -8.79
C PHE A 179 -10.40 -11.42 -10.10
N PRO A 180 -10.01 -12.67 -10.42
CA PRO A 180 -10.71 -13.43 -11.44
C PRO A 180 -12.16 -13.65 -11.01
N VAL A 181 -13.08 -13.31 -11.90
CA VAL A 181 -14.52 -13.47 -11.68
C VAL A 181 -15.14 -14.28 -12.80
N THR A 182 -16.11 -15.10 -12.44
CA THR A 182 -16.85 -15.96 -13.34
C THR A 182 -18.33 -15.79 -13.06
N ALA A 183 -19.11 -15.36 -14.05
CA ALA A 183 -20.56 -15.21 -13.91
C ALA A 183 -21.29 -16.18 -14.83
N ARG A 184 -22.39 -16.75 -14.35
CA ARG A 184 -23.25 -17.66 -15.10
C ARG A 184 -24.67 -17.12 -15.19
N LEU A 185 -25.25 -17.22 -16.38
CA LEU A 185 -26.66 -16.93 -16.65
C LEU A 185 -27.18 -18.01 -17.58
N ASP A 186 -28.13 -18.81 -17.10
CA ASP A 186 -28.57 -20.03 -17.78
C ASP A 186 -27.37 -20.96 -18.11
N GLU A 187 -27.25 -21.40 -19.36
CA GLU A 187 -26.13 -22.22 -19.87
C GLU A 187 -24.93 -21.39 -20.35
N ARG A 188 -24.94 -20.06 -20.15
CA ARG A 188 -23.89 -19.15 -20.61
C ARG A 188 -22.99 -18.75 -19.44
N GLU A 189 -21.70 -18.71 -19.69
CA GLU A 189 -20.70 -18.36 -18.71
C GLU A 189 -19.74 -17.32 -19.29
N MET A 190 -19.38 -16.33 -18.48
CA MET A 190 -18.34 -15.36 -18.79
C MET A 190 -17.25 -15.39 -17.72
N SER A 191 -16.00 -15.17 -18.11
CA SER A 191 -14.87 -15.06 -17.18
C SER A 191 -14.00 -13.85 -17.48
N CYS A 192 -13.68 -13.06 -16.46
CA CYS A 192 -12.81 -11.89 -16.61
C CYS A 192 -12.07 -11.50 -15.34
N ILE A 193 -11.22 -10.47 -15.42
CA ILE A 193 -10.58 -9.87 -14.24
C ILE A 193 -11.41 -8.67 -13.80
N GLY A 194 -11.93 -8.72 -12.57
CA GLY A 194 -12.67 -7.63 -11.94
C GLY A 194 -11.83 -6.84 -10.94
N LEU A 195 -11.95 -5.52 -10.97
CA LEU A 195 -11.38 -4.60 -9.98
C LEU A 195 -12.41 -4.36 -8.87
N LEU A 196 -12.11 -4.83 -7.66
CA LEU A 196 -12.84 -4.48 -6.43
C LEU A 196 -12.61 -3.01 -6.10
N ASP A 197 -13.59 -2.18 -6.47
CA ASP A 197 -13.52 -0.74 -6.27
C ASP A 197 -14.32 -0.33 -5.04
N THR A 198 -13.60 0.14 -4.02
CA THR A 198 -14.21 0.71 -2.81
C THR A 198 -14.96 2.02 -3.08
N GLY A 199 -14.72 2.67 -4.22
CA GLY A 199 -15.43 3.85 -4.66
C GLY A 199 -16.75 3.57 -5.38
N ASN A 200 -16.98 2.33 -5.82
CA ASN A 200 -18.24 1.96 -6.47
C ASN A 200 -19.35 1.84 -5.41
N GLN A 201 -20.30 2.77 -5.45
CA GLN A 201 -21.49 2.80 -4.59
C GLN A 201 -22.79 2.60 -5.39
N LEU A 202 -22.68 2.09 -6.62
CA LEU A 202 -23.81 1.99 -7.53
C LEU A 202 -24.76 0.89 -7.07
N HIS A 203 -26.03 1.26 -6.90
CA HIS A 203 -27.13 0.36 -6.56
C HIS A 203 -28.28 0.59 -7.53
N ASP A 204 -29.00 -0.47 -7.87
CA ASP A 204 -30.27 -0.32 -8.57
C ASP A 204 -31.28 0.38 -7.65
N PRO A 205 -31.86 1.53 -8.05
CA PRO A 205 -32.81 2.25 -7.23
C PRO A 205 -34.04 1.42 -6.83
N LEU A 206 -34.44 0.45 -7.67
CA LEU A 206 -35.63 -0.39 -7.44
C LEU A 206 -35.33 -1.62 -6.59
N SER A 207 -34.45 -2.52 -7.05
CA SER A 207 -34.15 -3.77 -6.33
C SER A 207 -33.17 -3.62 -5.17
N LYS A 208 -32.44 -2.48 -5.10
CA LYS A 208 -31.33 -2.25 -4.17
C LYS A 208 -30.15 -3.21 -4.31
N TYR A 209 -30.11 -4.01 -5.39
CA TYR A 209 -28.94 -4.84 -5.64
C TYR A 209 -27.71 -3.98 -5.94
N PRO A 210 -26.53 -4.37 -5.42
CA PRO A 210 -25.27 -3.74 -5.80
C PRO A 210 -25.01 -3.98 -7.30
N VAL A 211 -24.42 -2.99 -7.96
CA VAL A 211 -24.18 -3.02 -9.41
C VAL A 211 -22.68 -3.05 -9.70
N CYS A 212 -22.27 -4.06 -10.45
CA CYS A 212 -20.93 -4.20 -11.01
C CYS A 212 -20.96 -3.76 -12.48
N LEU A 213 -19.99 -2.95 -12.92
CA LEU A 213 -19.87 -2.56 -14.34
C LEU A 213 -19.00 -3.59 -15.07
N VAL A 214 -19.37 -3.96 -16.29
CA VAL A 214 -18.66 -4.97 -17.10
C VAL A 214 -18.48 -4.44 -18.52
N ASP A 215 -17.26 -4.60 -19.06
CA ASP A 215 -16.94 -4.26 -20.44
C ASP A 215 -17.84 -5.03 -21.42
N ALA A 216 -18.29 -4.33 -22.47
CA ALA A 216 -19.11 -4.92 -23.54
C ALA A 216 -18.50 -6.18 -24.16
N VAL A 217 -17.17 -6.24 -24.26
CA VAL A 217 -16.43 -7.37 -24.84
C VAL A 217 -16.63 -8.67 -24.06
N VAL A 218 -16.75 -8.59 -22.72
CA VAL A 218 -16.98 -9.77 -21.88
C VAL A 218 -18.47 -9.97 -21.67
N PHE A 219 -19.23 -8.88 -21.53
CA PHE A 219 -20.68 -8.93 -21.34
C PHE A 219 -21.41 -9.67 -22.47
N GLN A 220 -20.93 -9.55 -23.71
CA GLN A 220 -21.52 -10.26 -24.86
C GLN A 220 -21.49 -11.79 -24.71
N GLU A 221 -20.58 -12.37 -23.91
CA GLU A 221 -20.53 -13.82 -23.66
C GLU A 221 -21.74 -14.30 -22.85
N LEU A 222 -22.30 -13.42 -22.01
CA LEU A 222 -23.38 -13.74 -21.09
C LEU A 222 -24.79 -13.53 -21.70
N VAL A 223 -24.91 -12.91 -22.88
CA VAL A 223 -26.20 -12.55 -23.50
C VAL A 223 -26.48 -13.28 -24.83
N PRO A 224 -27.77 -13.43 -25.22
CA PRO A 224 -28.20 -13.92 -26.54
C PRO A 224 -27.59 -13.19 -27.74
N GLU A 225 -27.40 -13.89 -28.87
CA GLU A 225 -26.87 -13.31 -30.13
C GLU A 225 -27.54 -11.98 -30.53
N PRO A 226 -28.88 -11.83 -30.41
CA PRO A 226 -29.54 -10.57 -30.73
C PRO A 226 -29.03 -9.38 -29.90
N MET A 227 -28.70 -9.61 -28.62
CA MET A 227 -28.10 -8.59 -27.75
C MET A 227 -26.60 -8.38 -28.00
N LYS A 228 -25.88 -9.40 -28.48
CA LYS A 228 -24.45 -9.26 -28.83
C LYS A 228 -24.25 -8.25 -29.94
N GLU A 229 -25.13 -8.28 -30.94
CA GLU A 229 -25.08 -7.32 -32.05
C GLU A 229 -25.32 -5.88 -31.56
N LEU A 230 -26.19 -5.70 -30.57
CA LEU A 230 -26.42 -4.41 -29.93
C LEU A 230 -25.18 -3.90 -29.18
N CYS A 231 -24.46 -4.80 -28.51
CA CYS A 231 -23.20 -4.47 -27.84
C CYS A 231 -22.12 -4.04 -28.86
N ARG A 232 -22.10 -4.63 -30.06
CA ARG A 232 -21.13 -4.29 -31.12
C ARG A 232 -21.42 -2.96 -31.82
N GLN A 233 -22.69 -2.65 -32.07
CA GLN A 233 -23.06 -1.48 -32.86
C GLN A 233 -22.97 -0.16 -32.07
N GLY A 234 -22.86 -0.21 -30.73
CA GLY A 234 -22.73 1.00 -29.91
C GLY A 234 -23.98 1.89 -29.90
N THR A 235 -25.10 1.38 -30.42
CA THR A 235 -26.37 2.09 -30.61
C THR A 235 -27.07 2.33 -29.27
N ASP A 236 -28.00 3.29 -29.24
CA ASP A 236 -28.92 3.47 -28.12
C ASP A 236 -29.69 2.15 -27.87
N LEU A 237 -29.24 1.41 -26.84
CA LEU A 237 -29.77 0.08 -26.55
C LEU A 237 -31.27 0.11 -26.25
N LEU A 238 -31.81 1.26 -25.82
CA LEU A 238 -33.25 1.43 -25.60
C LEU A 238 -34.02 1.31 -26.91
N ALA A 239 -33.57 2.00 -27.97
CA ALA A 239 -34.18 1.91 -29.29
C ALA A 239 -34.03 0.51 -29.90
N ALA A 240 -32.90 -0.13 -29.61
CA ALA A 240 -32.58 -1.42 -30.21
C ALA A 240 -33.32 -2.60 -29.55
N ILE A 241 -33.61 -2.52 -28.25
CA ILE A 241 -34.48 -3.50 -27.58
C ILE A 241 -35.93 -3.35 -28.05
N THR A 242 -36.42 -2.14 -28.33
CA THR A 242 -37.79 -1.96 -28.86
C THR A 242 -38.00 -2.51 -30.26
N THR A 243 -36.91 -2.81 -30.99
CA THR A 243 -36.95 -3.43 -32.31
C THR A 243 -36.73 -4.95 -32.29
N LEU A 244 -36.44 -5.53 -31.12
CA LEU A 244 -36.35 -6.99 -31.00
C LEU A 244 -37.76 -7.59 -31.12
N GLU A 245 -37.90 -8.62 -31.95
CA GLU A 245 -39.16 -9.33 -32.15
C GLU A 245 -39.60 -10.04 -30.85
N ASP A 246 -40.91 -10.06 -30.57
CA ASP A 246 -41.52 -10.56 -29.33
C ASP A 246 -41.22 -12.07 -29.05
N ASP A 247 -40.73 -12.81 -30.04
CA ASP A 247 -40.44 -14.25 -29.94
C ASP A 247 -39.06 -14.60 -29.37
N LEU A 248 -38.27 -13.61 -28.95
CA LEU A 248 -36.95 -13.85 -28.33
C LEU A 248 -37.05 -14.07 -26.81
N GLU A 249 -36.51 -15.20 -26.34
CA GLU A 249 -36.23 -15.43 -24.92
C GLU A 249 -35.09 -14.50 -24.44
N LEU A 250 -35.46 -13.29 -24.02
CA LEU A 250 -34.54 -12.33 -23.43
C LEU A 250 -34.41 -12.54 -21.91
N PRO A 251 -33.19 -12.42 -21.35
CA PRO A 251 -33.03 -12.44 -19.91
C PRO A 251 -33.71 -11.23 -19.28
N LYS A 252 -34.06 -11.33 -18.00
CA LYS A 252 -34.66 -10.21 -17.27
C LYS A 252 -33.68 -9.03 -17.24
N LEU A 253 -34.04 -7.95 -17.94
CA LEU A 253 -33.27 -6.71 -18.03
C LEU A 253 -33.61 -5.75 -16.89
N TYR A 254 -32.58 -5.04 -16.42
CA TYR A 254 -32.67 -3.99 -15.41
C TYR A 254 -32.12 -2.69 -16.00
N TRP A 255 -32.77 -1.58 -15.68
CA TRP A 255 -32.31 -0.25 -16.09
C TRP A 255 -31.61 0.41 -14.92
N VAL A 256 -30.30 0.64 -15.05
CA VAL A 256 -29.49 1.22 -13.98
C VAL A 256 -29.06 2.64 -14.37
N PRO A 257 -29.62 3.67 -13.73
CA PRO A 257 -29.11 5.02 -13.85
C PRO A 257 -27.80 5.13 -13.05
N PHE A 258 -26.76 5.67 -13.66
CA PHE A 258 -25.48 5.90 -12.98
C PHE A 258 -24.88 7.24 -13.38
N ARG A 259 -23.98 7.77 -12.54
CA ARG A 259 -23.16 8.94 -12.86
C ARG A 259 -21.73 8.48 -13.05
N GLY A 260 -21.22 8.65 -14.27
CA GLY A 260 -19.81 8.39 -14.56
C GLY A 260 -18.90 9.50 -13.99
N ALA A 261 -17.59 9.26 -14.00
CA ALA A 261 -16.59 10.24 -13.55
C ALA A 261 -16.64 11.58 -14.32
N GLY A 262 -17.18 11.58 -15.55
CA GLY A 262 -17.42 12.79 -16.35
C GLY A 262 -18.65 13.62 -15.95
N GLY A 263 -19.35 13.28 -14.86
CA GLY A 263 -20.42 14.11 -14.27
C GLY A 263 -21.80 14.03 -14.92
N GLY A 264 -21.92 13.43 -16.11
CA GLY A 264 -23.20 13.18 -16.78
C GLY A 264 -23.98 12.02 -16.15
N GLN A 265 -25.30 12.17 -15.99
CA GLN A 265 -26.20 11.03 -15.76
C GLN A 265 -26.28 10.20 -17.04
N LYS A 266 -26.02 8.90 -16.90
CA LYS A 266 -26.13 7.90 -17.96
C LYS A 266 -27.12 6.82 -17.51
N LEU A 267 -27.77 6.18 -18.47
CA LEU A 267 -28.59 5.00 -18.24
C LEU A 267 -27.89 3.82 -18.91
N THR A 268 -27.82 2.68 -18.23
CA THR A 268 -27.32 1.43 -18.82
C THR A 268 -28.24 0.27 -18.50
N ILE A 269 -28.09 -0.80 -19.26
CA ILE A 269 -28.77 -2.07 -19.04
C ILE A 269 -27.90 -2.95 -18.17
N ALA A 270 -28.55 -3.66 -17.28
CA ALA A 270 -27.94 -4.68 -16.47
C ALA A 270 -28.74 -5.98 -16.52
N ILE A 271 -28.04 -7.08 -16.28
CA ILE A 271 -28.61 -8.41 -16.10
C ILE A 271 -28.23 -8.91 -14.72
N ARG A 272 -29.10 -9.73 -14.13
CA ARG A 272 -28.80 -10.42 -12.89
C ARG A 272 -28.32 -11.84 -13.24
N PRO A 273 -27.04 -12.17 -13.03
CA PRO A 273 -26.57 -13.55 -13.20
C PRO A 273 -27.21 -14.46 -12.16
N ASP A 274 -27.27 -15.75 -12.46
CA ASP A 274 -27.71 -16.77 -11.51
C ASP A 274 -26.65 -16.98 -10.43
N GLU A 275 -25.38 -17.00 -10.85
CA GLU A 275 -24.23 -17.15 -9.97
C GLU A 275 -23.10 -16.20 -10.39
N LEU A 276 -22.42 -15.62 -9.41
CA LEU A 276 -21.18 -14.89 -9.60
C LEU A 276 -20.13 -15.46 -8.64
N TRP A 277 -19.05 -15.99 -9.18
CA TRP A 277 -17.94 -16.57 -8.42
C TRP A 277 -16.73 -15.64 -8.48
N VAL A 278 -16.12 -15.39 -7.32
CA VAL A 278 -14.88 -14.60 -7.19
C VAL A 278 -13.77 -15.51 -6.69
N THR A 279 -12.67 -15.61 -7.44
CA THR A 279 -11.50 -16.41 -7.06
C THR A 279 -10.54 -15.56 -6.23
N GLN A 280 -10.29 -15.95 -4.98
CA GLN A 280 -9.36 -15.25 -4.09
C GLN A 280 -7.89 -15.59 -4.40
N GLU A 281 -6.95 -14.83 -3.82
CA GLU A 281 -5.49 -15.07 -3.97
C GLU A 281 -5.08 -16.50 -3.56
N ASP A 282 -5.77 -17.10 -2.59
CA ASP A 282 -5.52 -18.46 -2.10
C ASP A 282 -6.08 -19.57 -3.03
N GLY A 283 -6.68 -19.21 -4.18
CA GLY A 283 -7.27 -20.11 -5.15
C GLY A 283 -8.71 -20.57 -4.82
N ASN A 284 -9.21 -20.25 -3.63
CA ASN A 284 -10.60 -20.54 -3.25
C ASN A 284 -11.59 -19.67 -4.03
N ARG A 285 -12.64 -20.31 -4.55
CA ARG A 285 -13.78 -19.63 -5.19
C ARG A 285 -14.86 -19.35 -4.16
N VAL A 286 -15.28 -18.09 -4.07
CA VAL A 286 -16.36 -17.64 -3.19
C VAL A 286 -17.56 -17.24 -4.04
N LEU A 287 -18.74 -17.74 -3.69
CA LEU A 287 -19.98 -17.30 -4.30
C LEU A 287 -20.32 -15.90 -3.77
N ALA A 288 -20.45 -14.94 -4.67
CA ALA A 288 -20.78 -13.57 -4.37
C ALA A 288 -22.27 -13.41 -4.03
N ARG A 289 -22.61 -12.34 -3.29
CA ARG A 289 -24.00 -11.95 -3.05
C ARG A 289 -24.70 -11.56 -4.34
N PRO A 290 -26.04 -11.70 -4.43
CA PRO A 290 -26.80 -11.27 -5.61
C PRO A 290 -26.49 -9.83 -6.00
N CYS A 291 -26.12 -9.62 -7.26
CA CYS A 291 -25.75 -8.33 -7.81
C CYS A 291 -26.27 -8.20 -9.24
N LEU A 292 -26.20 -6.99 -9.79
CA LEU A 292 -26.44 -6.74 -11.20
C LEU A 292 -25.13 -6.52 -11.94
N LEU A 293 -25.02 -7.07 -13.14
CA LEU A 293 -23.92 -6.82 -14.07
C LEU A 293 -24.42 -5.82 -15.10
N ALA A 294 -23.93 -4.59 -15.01
CA ALA A 294 -24.29 -3.48 -15.88
C ALA A 294 -23.29 -3.34 -17.03
N LEU A 295 -23.81 -3.21 -18.24
CA LEU A 295 -23.02 -3.05 -19.46
C LEU A 295 -22.29 -1.70 -19.47
N HIS A 296 -21.01 -1.71 -19.81
CA HIS A 296 -20.22 -0.54 -20.13
C HIS A 296 -19.66 -0.64 -21.54
N MET A 297 -20.04 0.29 -22.41
CA MET A 297 -19.68 0.25 -23.85
C MET A 297 -18.22 0.62 -24.12
N GLU A 298 -17.65 1.51 -23.31
CA GLU A 298 -16.24 1.90 -23.41
C GLU A 298 -15.37 0.94 -22.58
N PRO A 299 -14.10 0.68 -22.94
CA PRO A 299 -13.22 -0.14 -22.12
C PRO A 299 -12.98 0.50 -20.74
N LEU A 300 -13.20 -0.25 -19.66
CA LEU A 300 -13.00 0.22 -18.29
C LEU A 300 -11.52 0.42 -17.93
N SER A 301 -10.60 -0.26 -18.63
CA SER A 301 -9.15 -0.16 -18.42
C SER A 301 -8.41 0.12 -19.73
N VAL A 302 -7.71 1.25 -19.81
CA VAL A 302 -6.84 1.61 -20.95
C VAL A 302 -5.77 0.55 -21.23
N ASP A 303 -5.20 -0.03 -20.17
CA ASP A 303 -4.17 -1.07 -20.26
C ASP A 303 -4.75 -2.50 -20.27
N ALA A 304 -6.07 -2.66 -20.42
CA ALA A 304 -6.79 -3.94 -20.36
C ALA A 304 -6.49 -4.84 -19.13
N ARG A 305 -6.15 -4.25 -17.97
CA ARG A 305 -5.80 -4.99 -16.73
C ARG A 305 -7.01 -5.59 -16.03
N PHE A 306 -8.19 -5.02 -16.26
CA PHE A 306 -9.47 -5.49 -15.74
C PHE A 306 -10.56 -5.16 -16.75
N GLN A 307 -11.62 -5.96 -16.75
CA GLN A 307 -12.77 -5.84 -17.64
C GLN A 307 -14.08 -5.67 -16.86
N ALA A 308 -14.00 -5.64 -15.52
CA ALA A 308 -15.15 -5.37 -14.66
C ALA A 308 -14.76 -4.49 -13.47
N ILE A 309 -15.68 -3.62 -13.02
CA ILE A 309 -15.60 -2.92 -11.73
C ILE A 309 -16.61 -3.57 -10.80
N LEU A 310 -16.10 -4.21 -9.74
CA LEU A 310 -16.86 -4.96 -8.76
C LEU A 310 -17.28 -4.05 -7.60
N HIS A 311 -18.52 -4.22 -7.14
CA HIS A 311 -19.02 -3.56 -5.95
C HIS A 311 -18.54 -4.28 -4.67
N THR A 312 -18.15 -3.55 -3.63
CA THR A 312 -17.57 -4.17 -2.41
C THR A 312 -18.52 -5.09 -1.65
N GLU A 313 -19.82 -4.79 -1.67
CA GLU A 313 -20.83 -5.61 -0.99
C GLU A 313 -20.99 -7.03 -1.52
N ILE A 314 -20.48 -7.34 -2.72
CA ILE A 314 -20.59 -8.69 -3.28
C ILE A 314 -19.75 -9.72 -2.53
N LEU A 315 -18.72 -9.26 -1.80
CA LEU A 315 -17.81 -10.08 -0.99
C LEU A 315 -18.07 -9.99 0.52
N ALA A 316 -18.99 -9.13 0.97
CA ALA A 316 -19.34 -9.02 2.38
C ALA A 316 -20.17 -10.25 2.77
N GLY A 317 -19.67 -11.09 3.67
CA GLY A 317 -20.44 -12.20 4.26
C GLY A 317 -21.76 -11.69 4.89
N ASP A 318 -22.80 -12.51 4.82
CA ASP A 318 -24.19 -12.10 5.10
C ASP A 318 -24.47 -11.90 6.60
N ASP A 319 -24.12 -10.74 7.16
CA ASP A 319 -24.54 -10.31 8.52
C ASP A 319 -26.00 -9.79 8.58
N ARG A 320 -26.78 -9.94 7.49
CA ARG A 320 -28.15 -9.40 7.40
C ARG A 320 -29.24 -10.47 7.34
N HIS A 321 -28.96 -11.68 6.86
CA HIS A 321 -29.92 -12.80 6.97
C HIS A 321 -30.21 -13.22 8.42
N ASP A 322 -29.23 -13.14 9.32
CA ASP A 322 -29.43 -13.48 10.73
C ASP A 322 -30.37 -12.51 11.47
N ARG A 323 -30.51 -11.27 10.98
CA ARG A 323 -31.42 -10.28 11.58
C ARG A 323 -32.87 -10.44 11.13
N ASN A 324 -33.13 -10.79 9.88
CA ASN A 324 -34.50 -11.04 9.44
C ASN A 324 -35.02 -12.41 9.88
N ALA A 325 -34.16 -13.43 9.94
CA ALA A 325 -34.52 -14.74 10.49
C ALA A 325 -34.81 -14.70 12.01
N SER A 326 -34.19 -13.78 12.75
CA SER A 326 -34.48 -13.57 14.18
C SER A 326 -35.76 -12.73 14.41
N ILE A 327 -36.10 -11.81 13.51
CA ILE A 327 -37.36 -11.06 13.56
C ILE A 327 -38.56 -11.97 13.20
N GLU A 328 -38.44 -12.85 12.20
CA GLU A 328 -39.51 -13.80 11.85
C GLU A 328 -39.71 -14.87 12.94
N LYS A 329 -38.64 -15.34 13.60
CA LYS A 329 -38.76 -16.27 14.75
C LYS A 329 -39.37 -15.60 15.98
N SER A 330 -39.05 -14.34 16.25
CA SER A 330 -39.64 -13.57 17.37
C SER A 330 -41.14 -13.28 17.18
N GLY A 331 -41.62 -13.19 15.94
CA GLY A 331 -43.04 -12.98 15.63
C GLY A 331 -43.91 -14.23 15.75
N HIS A 332 -43.32 -15.42 15.66
CA HIS A 332 -44.07 -16.69 15.76
C HIS A 332 -44.18 -17.24 17.19
N GLU A 333 -43.23 -16.93 18.08
CA GLU A 333 -43.30 -17.38 19.49
C GLU A 333 -44.31 -16.62 20.36
N THR A 334 -44.73 -15.41 19.94
CA THR A 334 -45.71 -14.61 20.70
C THR A 334 -47.17 -14.97 20.41
N SER A 335 -47.47 -15.75 19.36
CA SER A 335 -48.84 -16.14 19.01
C SER A 335 -49.28 -17.50 19.58
N ASN A 336 -48.34 -18.34 20.04
CA ASN A 336 -48.63 -19.70 20.51
C ASN A 336 -48.68 -19.89 22.04
N SER A 337 -48.60 -18.82 22.84
CA SER A 337 -48.65 -18.92 24.32
C SER A 337 -50.02 -18.62 24.94
N PHE A 338 -51.07 -18.41 24.13
CA PHE A 338 -52.40 -18.04 24.62
C PHE A 338 -53.48 -19.10 24.40
N THR A 339 -53.20 -20.39 24.58
CA THR A 339 -54.24 -21.42 24.75
C THR A 339 -53.74 -22.61 25.57
N ALA A 340 -53.80 -22.54 26.89
CA ALA A 340 -54.04 -23.69 27.79
C ALA A 340 -53.94 -23.27 29.27
N SER A 341 -55.07 -23.05 29.93
CA SER A 341 -55.31 -23.38 31.34
C SER A 341 -56.68 -22.84 31.79
N VAL A 342 -57.74 -23.57 31.43
CA VAL A 342 -58.97 -23.55 32.23
C VAL A 342 -59.10 -24.97 32.76
N ASP A 343 -58.73 -25.17 34.02
CA ASP A 343 -59.17 -26.35 34.74
C ASP A 343 -59.62 -25.98 36.15
N SER A 344 -60.82 -26.46 36.43
CA SER A 344 -61.68 -26.20 37.57
C SER A 344 -61.20 -26.87 38.85
N HIS A 345 -61.41 -26.20 39.99
CA HIS A 345 -61.50 -26.87 41.28
C HIS A 345 -62.75 -26.46 42.07
N PRO A 346 -63.47 -27.42 42.68
CA PRO A 346 -64.72 -27.17 43.38
C PRO A 346 -64.49 -26.78 44.85
N ALA A 347 -65.49 -26.08 45.39
CA ALA A 347 -65.61 -25.73 46.80
C ALA A 347 -65.81 -26.96 47.71
N LYS A 348 -65.26 -26.90 48.93
CA LYS A 348 -65.85 -27.39 50.18
C LYS A 348 -64.90 -27.14 51.37
N GLY A 349 -65.47 -26.67 52.49
CA GLY A 349 -64.87 -26.77 53.83
C GLY A 349 -64.69 -25.43 54.51
#